data_AF-D1YG97-F1
#
_entry.id   AF-D1YG97-F1
#
_cell.length_a   1.000
_cell.length_b   1.000
_cell.length_c   1.000
_cell.angle_alpha   90.00
_cell.angle_beta   90.00
_cell.angle_gamma   90.00
#
_symmetry.space_group_name_H-M   'P 1'
#
loop_
_entity.id
_entity.type
_entity.pdbx_description
1 polymer ?
#
loop_
_entity_poly.entity_id
_entity_poly.type
_entity_poly.pdbx_seq_one_letter_code
_entity_poly.pdbx_strand_id
1 'polypeptide(L)'
;MRPGDLLELLDPVYSLKINDHHQMIQGIYIEDPEVYEQIRFVVESEHLEGWQPDEEDILRLLDEAINPSPKFQTEISRIWGEKDE
;
A
#
# COMPACT_ATOMS: atom_id res chain seq x y z
N MET A 1 -1.22 -27.61 -30.08
CA MET A 1 -1.73 -26.84 -28.93
C MET A 1 -2.62 -27.76 -28.12
N ARG A 2 -2.30 -27.96 -26.84
CA ARG A 2 -3.09 -28.81 -25.94
C ARG A 2 -4.06 -27.91 -25.16
N PRO A 3 -5.23 -28.42 -24.72
CA PRO A 3 -6.20 -27.64 -23.95
C PRO A 3 -5.61 -27.05 -22.65
N GLY A 4 -4.61 -27.71 -22.06
CA GLY A 4 -3.91 -27.24 -20.86
C GLY A 4 -3.09 -25.95 -21.07
N ASP A 5 -2.62 -25.70 -22.29
CA ASP A 5 -1.83 -24.51 -22.62
C ASP A 5 -2.71 -23.23 -22.62
N LEU A 6 -4.05 -23.37 -22.67
CA LEU A 6 -5.01 -22.26 -22.57
C LEU A 6 -5.33 -21.85 -21.13
N LEU A 7 -5.11 -22.74 -20.15
CA LEU A 7 -5.34 -22.45 -18.73
C LEU A 7 -4.19 -21.64 -18.14
N GLU A 8 -2.95 -21.85 -18.60
CA GLU A 8 -1.78 -21.04 -18.21
C GLU A 8 -1.86 -19.58 -18.70
N LEU A 9 -2.69 -19.31 -19.71
CA LEU A 9 -2.97 -17.96 -20.23
C LEU A 9 -4.04 -17.19 -19.42
N LEU A 10 -4.73 -17.88 -18.49
CA LEU A 10 -5.87 -17.34 -17.76
C LEU A 10 -5.56 -16.99 -16.31
N ASP A 11 -4.37 -17.31 -15.80
CA ASP A 11 -3.98 -16.80 -14.49
C ASP A 11 -3.66 -15.30 -14.64
N PRO A 12 -4.44 -14.40 -14.01
CA PRO A 12 -4.08 -13.00 -14.02
C PRO A 12 -2.77 -12.87 -13.26
N VAL A 13 -1.67 -12.69 -13.99
CA VAL A 13 -0.37 -12.32 -13.41
C VAL A 13 -0.64 -11.10 -12.55
N TYR A 14 -0.41 -11.25 -11.25
CA TYR A 14 -0.58 -10.17 -10.29
C TYR A 14 0.12 -8.91 -10.81
N SER A 15 -0.59 -7.78 -10.79
CA SER A 15 -0.02 -6.48 -11.10
C SER A 15 -0.45 -5.51 -10.01
N LEU A 16 0.53 -4.83 -9.43
CA LEU A 16 0.29 -3.74 -8.50
C LEU A 16 -0.35 -2.56 -9.27
N LYS A 17 -1.56 -2.17 -8.88
CA LYS A 17 -2.30 -1.06 -9.49
C LYS A 17 -2.16 0.18 -8.61
N ILE A 18 -1.42 1.17 -9.08
CA ILE A 18 -1.32 2.49 -8.44
C ILE A 18 -1.80 3.55 -9.44
N ASN A 19 -2.62 4.48 -8.97
CA ASN A 19 -3.13 5.61 -9.76
C ASN A 19 -2.88 6.90 -8.99
N ASP A 20 -1.71 7.49 -9.24
CA ASP A 20 -1.27 8.73 -8.59
C ASP A 20 -2.18 9.92 -8.89
N HIS A 21 -2.85 9.92 -10.06
CA HIS A 21 -3.77 11.00 -10.42
C HIS A 21 -5.02 11.06 -9.53
N HIS A 22 -5.41 9.92 -8.97
CA HIS A 22 -6.61 9.80 -8.14
C HIS A 22 -6.30 9.36 -6.71
N GLN A 23 -5.01 9.28 -6.32
CA GLN A 23 -4.59 8.76 -5.01
C GLN A 23 -5.20 7.38 -4.71
N MET A 24 -5.10 6.46 -5.66
CA MET A 24 -5.63 5.10 -5.48
C MET A 24 -4.56 4.02 -5.51
N ILE A 25 -4.65 3.07 -4.59
CA ILE A 25 -3.79 1.88 -4.52
C ILE A 25 -4.69 0.65 -4.51
N GLN A 26 -4.47 -0.29 -5.42
CA GLN A 26 -5.28 -1.49 -5.65
C GLN A 26 -6.79 -1.24 -5.82
N GLY A 27 -7.20 -0.02 -6.16
CA GLY A 27 -8.61 0.35 -6.29
C GLY A 27 -9.20 1.05 -5.05
N ILE A 28 -8.43 1.15 -3.96
CA ILE A 28 -8.81 1.89 -2.75
C ILE A 28 -8.42 3.36 -2.92
N TYR A 29 -9.39 4.25 -2.69
CA TYR A 29 -9.16 5.70 -2.67
C TYR A 29 -8.66 6.13 -1.29
N ILE A 30 -7.57 6.88 -1.27
CA ILE A 30 -7.00 7.46 -0.04
C ILE A 30 -7.12 8.99 -0.16
N GLU A 31 -7.96 9.58 0.70
CA GLU A 31 -8.28 11.01 0.66
C GLU A 31 -7.09 11.89 1.05
N ASP A 32 -6.41 11.53 2.14
CA ASP A 32 -5.27 12.28 2.67
C ASP A 32 -3.99 12.02 1.84
N PRO A 33 -3.41 13.04 1.19
CA PRO A 33 -2.20 12.88 0.39
C PRO A 33 -0.98 12.41 1.18
N GLU A 34 -0.83 12.81 2.45
CA GLU A 34 0.31 12.38 3.27
C GLU A 34 0.17 10.89 3.61
N VAL A 35 -1.03 10.45 3.94
CA VAL A 35 -1.34 9.02 4.18
C VAL A 35 -1.18 8.21 2.89
N TYR A 36 -1.60 8.75 1.75
CA TYR A 36 -1.41 8.11 0.45
C TYR A 36 0.07 7.87 0.16
N GLU A 37 0.94 8.89 0.33
CA GLU A 37 2.38 8.74 0.10
C GLU A 37 3.03 7.72 1.04
N GLN A 38 2.64 7.69 2.31
CA GLN A 38 3.14 6.71 3.27
C GLN A 38 2.76 5.28 2.88
N ILE A 39 1.48 5.04 2.59
CA ILE A 39 0.98 3.71 2.21
C ILE A 39 1.60 3.30 0.87
N ARG A 40 1.68 4.21 -0.09
CA ARG A 40 2.33 3.98 -1.38
C ARG A 40 3.77 3.55 -1.21
N PHE A 41 4.55 4.23 -0.36
CA PHE A 41 5.95 3.90 -0.12
C PHE A 41 6.11 2.48 0.44
N VAL A 42 5.32 2.13 1.46
CA VAL A 42 5.33 0.77 2.05
C VAL A 42 4.95 -0.27 0.99
N VAL A 43 3.86 -0.02 0.26
CA VAL A 43 3.36 -0.93 -0.78
C VAL A 43 4.37 -1.14 -1.89
N GLU A 44 5.00 -0.07 -2.40
CA GLU A 44 6.04 -0.18 -3.44
C GLU A 44 7.28 -0.90 -2.92
N SER A 45 7.76 -0.57 -1.71
CA SER A 45 8.94 -1.19 -1.11
C SER A 45 8.74 -2.69 -0.89
N GLU A 46 7.68 -3.06 -0.21
CA GLU A 46 7.36 -4.47 0.10
C GLU A 46 7.01 -5.24 -1.19
N HIS A 47 6.41 -4.59 -2.19
CA HIS A 47 6.17 -5.21 -3.49
C HIS A 47 7.47 -5.59 -4.21
N LEU A 48 8.52 -4.75 -4.12
CA LEU A 48 9.85 -5.10 -4.62
C LEU A 48 10.47 -6.29 -3.88
N GLU A 49 10.11 -6.51 -2.61
CA GLU A 49 10.49 -7.69 -1.83
C GLU A 49 9.67 -8.94 -2.17
N GLY A 50 8.66 -8.81 -3.05
CA GLY A 50 7.82 -9.91 -3.52
C GLY A 50 6.46 -9.99 -2.84
N TRP A 51 6.09 -9.01 -2.01
CA TRP A 51 4.73 -8.90 -1.50
C TRP A 51 3.75 -8.54 -2.62
N GLN A 52 2.55 -9.09 -2.54
CA GLN A 52 1.50 -8.89 -3.53
C GLN A 52 0.24 -8.40 -2.81
N PRO A 53 0.22 -7.14 -2.35
CA PRO A 53 -0.90 -6.62 -1.57
C PRO A 53 -2.21 -6.69 -2.34
N ASP A 54 -3.27 -7.07 -1.66
CA ASP A 54 -4.63 -6.99 -2.19
C ASP A 54 -5.40 -5.79 -1.62
N GLU A 55 -6.69 -5.67 -1.96
CA GLU A 55 -7.54 -4.58 -1.48
C GLU A 55 -7.68 -4.58 0.05
N GLU A 56 -7.72 -5.75 0.69
CA GLU A 56 -7.85 -5.89 2.14
C GLU A 56 -6.56 -5.44 2.86
N ASP A 57 -5.40 -5.76 2.31
CA ASP A 57 -4.11 -5.29 2.81
C ASP A 57 -4.00 -3.76 2.77
N ILE A 58 -4.43 -3.13 1.68
CA ILE A 58 -4.42 -1.66 1.57
C ILE A 58 -5.38 -1.02 2.59
N LEU A 59 -6.58 -1.58 2.76
CA LEU A 59 -7.53 -1.12 3.77
C LEU A 59 -6.97 -1.26 5.19
N ARG A 60 -6.24 -2.33 5.46
CA ARG A 60 -5.57 -2.53 6.75
C ARG A 60 -4.49 -1.49 7.00
N LEU A 61 -3.62 -1.23 6.02
CA LEU A 61 -2.60 -0.18 6.11
C LEU A 61 -3.24 1.20 6.31
N LEU A 62 -4.37 1.45 5.67
CA LEU A 62 -5.14 2.69 5.82
C LEU A 62 -5.71 2.83 7.23
N ASP A 63 -6.28 1.76 7.80
CA ASP A 63 -6.77 1.75 9.19
C ASP A 63 -5.62 1.97 10.19
N GLU A 64 -4.46 1.33 9.96
CA GLU A 64 -3.27 1.50 10.80
C GLU A 64 -2.69 2.93 10.70
N ALA A 65 -2.77 3.58 9.55
CA ALA A 65 -2.32 4.95 9.35
C ALA A 65 -3.26 6.00 9.97
N ILE A 66 -4.58 5.80 9.86
CA ILE A 66 -5.60 6.73 10.40
C ILE A 66 -5.77 6.54 11.91
N ASN A 67 -5.68 5.31 12.40
CA ASN A 67 -5.80 4.96 13.80
C ASN A 67 -4.50 4.32 14.29
N PRO A 68 -3.40 5.09 14.38
CA PRO A 68 -2.13 4.57 14.87
C PRO A 68 -2.35 4.14 16.32
N SER A 69 -2.32 2.83 16.56
CA SER A 69 -2.37 2.28 17.91
C SER A 69 -1.38 3.05 18.78
N PRO A 70 -1.72 3.43 20.03
CA PRO A 70 -0.95 4.41 20.82
C PRO A 70 0.53 4.05 21.07
N LYS A 71 0.96 2.84 20.71
CA LYS A 71 2.37 2.43 20.66
C LYS A 71 3.18 3.11 19.54
N PHE A 72 2.58 3.46 18.40
CA PHE A 72 3.29 4.04 17.24
C PHE A 72 3.48 5.56 17.31
N GLN A 73 2.62 6.29 18.04
CA GLN A 73 2.73 7.75 18.17
C GLN A 73 4.06 8.20 18.82
N THR A 74 4.69 7.33 19.61
CA THR A 74 5.95 7.67 20.30
C THR A 74 7.15 7.66 19.35
N GLU A 75 7.14 6.86 18.29
CA GLU A 75 8.30 6.70 17.41
C GLU A 75 8.31 7.76 16.28
N ILE A 76 7.15 8.12 15.73
CA ILE A 76 7.03 9.16 14.69
C ILE A 76 7.39 10.55 15.24
N SER A 77 6.91 10.90 16.44
CA SER A 77 7.34 12.14 17.11
C SER A 77 8.83 12.17 17.43
N ARG A 78 9.51 11.01 17.50
CA ARG A 78 10.95 10.94 17.75
C ARG A 78 11.78 11.18 16.49
N ILE A 79 11.26 10.79 15.33
CA ILE A 79 11.94 10.91 14.03
C ILE A 79 11.65 12.28 13.37
N TRP A 80 10.46 12.84 13.58
CA TRP A 80 10.04 14.12 12.97
C TRP A 80 9.75 15.26 13.95
N GLY A 81 9.88 15.06 15.26
CA GLY A 81 9.56 16.07 16.28
C GLY A 81 10.68 17.02 16.69
N GLU A 82 11.80 17.11 15.96
CA GLU A 82 12.79 18.18 16.19
C GLU A 82 12.73 19.23 15.09
N LYS A 83 11.73 20.09 15.20
CA LYS A 83 11.90 21.51 14.93
C LYS A 83 10.94 22.29 15.80
N ASP A 84 11.50 22.95 16.81
CA ASP A 84 11.36 24.38 17.09
C ASP A 84 11.78 24.66 18.54
N GLU A 85 13.06 25.01 18.76
CA GLU A 85 13.53 26.36 19.15
C GLU A 85 15.06 26.45 19.13
#